data_AF-A0A174UUT5-F1
#
_entry.id   AF-A0A174UUT5-F1
#
_cell.length_a   1.000
_cell.length_b   1.000
_cell.length_c   1.000
_cell.angle_alpha   90.00
_cell.angle_beta   90.00
_cell.angle_gamma   90.00
#
_symmetry.space_group_name_H-M   'P 1'
#
loop_
_entity.id
_entity.type
_entity.pdbx_description
1 polymer ?
#
loop_
_entity_poly.entity_id
_entity_poly.type
_entity_poly.pdbx_seq_one_letter_code
_entity_poly.pdbx_strand_id
1 'polypeptide(L)'
;MKEKIFNALKQEYKALGLSDEILQGHANALGTTGLVTDENLNLVISAQKDFLTGLQSGIDKRVTSAREKALADAKKADDEAKAGAARKKAEEDAKKADEGKPEWQKEMDKRFEEYSKKEIEREKEFNALKEKYDALEKEKTETSRTNTILSKAKELGIPDWRIKEGFAISADADETVINSHLTTVATNLKTANLPSNRMGHILDDGKPSKEQISDIANSLIH
;
A
#
# COMPACT_ATOMS: atom_id res chain seq x y z
N MET A 1 3.36 44.97 -43.74
CA MET A 1 2.87 44.93 -42.35
C MET A 1 3.73 44.07 -41.43
N LYS A 2 4.03 42.80 -41.76
CA LYS A 2 4.86 41.91 -40.91
C LYS A 2 6.21 42.53 -40.46
N GLU A 3 6.97 43.12 -41.39
CA GLU A 3 8.23 43.81 -41.07
C GLU A 3 8.04 45.05 -40.18
N LYS A 4 6.96 45.82 -40.39
CA LYS A 4 6.64 46.97 -39.54
C LYS A 4 6.32 46.53 -38.11
N ILE A 5 5.54 45.46 -37.94
CA ILE A 5 5.21 44.87 -36.64
C ILE A 5 6.48 44.38 -35.96
N PHE A 6 7.35 43.68 -36.69
CA PHE A 6 8.63 43.20 -36.16
C PHE A 6 9.51 44.35 -35.64
N ASN A 7 9.69 45.40 -36.44
CA ASN A 7 10.50 46.56 -36.03
C ASN A 7 9.90 47.26 -34.81
N ALA A 8 8.57 47.38 -34.74
CA ALA A 8 7.88 47.96 -33.59
C ALA A 8 8.04 47.10 -32.32
N LEU A 9 7.87 45.79 -32.42
CA LEU A 9 8.11 44.85 -31.31
C LEU A 9 9.56 44.93 -30.81
N LYS A 10 10.52 44.98 -31.75
CA LYS A 10 11.96 45.05 -31.44
C LYS A 10 12.34 46.35 -30.75
N GLN A 11 11.73 47.46 -31.13
CA GLN A 11 11.98 48.77 -30.51
C GLN A 11 11.36 48.84 -29.10
N GLU A 12 10.09 48.44 -28.96
CA GLU A 12 9.34 48.53 -27.70
C GLU A 12 9.88 47.55 -26.64
N TYR A 13 10.23 46.32 -27.06
CA TYR A 13 10.59 45.23 -26.15
C TYR A 13 12.08 44.89 -26.16
N LYS A 14 12.95 45.80 -26.61
CA LYS A 14 14.40 45.61 -26.62
C LYS A 14 14.96 45.19 -25.26
N ALA A 15 14.36 45.70 -24.17
CA ALA A 15 14.78 45.41 -22.81
C ALA A 15 14.50 43.95 -22.37
N LEU A 16 13.63 43.22 -23.08
CA LEU A 16 13.31 41.83 -22.74
C LEU A 16 14.37 40.83 -23.24
N GLY A 17 15.35 41.26 -24.05
CA GLY A 17 16.44 40.37 -24.50
C GLY A 17 15.99 39.17 -25.36
N LEU A 18 14.78 39.20 -25.93
CA LEU A 18 14.28 38.16 -26.82
C LEU A 18 15.04 38.19 -28.15
N SER A 19 15.30 37.02 -28.73
CA SER A 19 15.98 36.92 -30.03
C SER A 19 15.12 37.46 -31.18
N ASP A 20 15.79 37.91 -32.24
CA ASP A 20 15.12 38.41 -33.45
C ASP A 20 14.20 37.33 -34.06
N GLU A 21 14.56 36.05 -34.00
CA GLU A 21 13.74 34.94 -34.49
C GLU A 21 12.40 34.83 -33.76
N ILE A 22 12.39 34.99 -32.43
CA ILE A 22 11.17 34.94 -31.61
C ILE A 22 10.25 36.12 -31.97
N LEU A 23 10.83 37.32 -32.04
CA LEU A 23 10.07 38.53 -32.39
C LEU A 23 9.54 38.47 -33.83
N GLN A 24 10.30 37.88 -34.76
CA GLN A 24 9.90 37.71 -36.14
C GLN A 24 8.78 36.67 -36.28
N GLY A 25 8.85 35.56 -35.53
CA GLY A 25 7.76 34.58 -35.44
C GLY A 25 6.47 35.20 -34.93
N HIS A 26 6.56 36.03 -33.88
CA HIS A 26 5.38 36.71 -33.32
C HIS A 26 4.81 37.78 -34.26
N ALA A 27 5.67 38.56 -34.91
CA ALA A 27 5.26 39.52 -35.93
C ALA A 27 4.59 38.86 -37.14
N ASN A 28 5.06 37.67 -37.54
CA ASN A 28 4.44 36.87 -38.58
C ASN A 28 3.05 36.39 -38.18
N ALA A 29 2.85 35.95 -36.93
CA ALA A 29 1.55 35.55 -36.41
C ALA A 29 0.57 36.73 -36.44
N LEU A 30 0.95 37.87 -35.85
CA LEU A 30 0.13 39.08 -35.84
C LEU A 30 -0.18 39.58 -37.25
N GLY A 31 0.82 39.63 -38.13
CA GLY A 31 0.63 40.10 -39.50
C GLY A 31 -0.16 39.13 -40.39
N THR A 32 -0.30 37.86 -40.01
CA THR A 32 -1.12 36.87 -40.75
C THR A 32 -2.60 36.98 -40.38
N THR A 33 -2.93 37.56 -39.23
CA THR A 33 -4.35 37.82 -38.86
C THR A 33 -5.04 38.78 -39.84
N GLY A 34 -4.28 39.63 -40.54
CA GLY A 34 -4.83 40.68 -41.40
C GLY A 34 -5.51 41.83 -40.66
N LEU A 35 -5.54 41.80 -39.32
CA LEU A 35 -6.23 42.79 -38.47
C LEU A 35 -5.32 43.95 -38.02
N VAL A 36 -4.01 43.86 -38.28
CA VAL A 36 -3.05 44.89 -37.90
C VAL A 36 -2.90 45.90 -39.02
N THR A 37 -3.27 47.14 -38.74
CA THR A 37 -3.15 48.31 -39.62
C THR A 37 -2.14 49.30 -39.05
N ASP A 38 -1.77 50.32 -39.82
CA ASP A 38 -0.87 51.38 -39.33
C ASP A 38 -1.53 52.18 -38.17
N GLU A 39 -2.86 52.27 -38.13
CA GLU A 39 -3.63 53.01 -37.12
C GLU A 39 -3.67 52.31 -35.76
N ASN A 40 -3.77 50.97 -35.75
CA ASN A 40 -3.86 50.18 -34.52
C ASN A 40 -2.52 49.55 -34.09
N LEU A 41 -1.44 49.78 -34.85
CA LEU A 41 -0.13 49.15 -34.65
C LEU A 41 0.36 49.29 -33.21
N ASN A 42 0.46 50.51 -32.68
CA ASN A 42 0.98 50.74 -31.34
C ASN A 42 0.14 50.03 -30.25
N LEU A 43 -1.19 50.05 -30.40
CA LEU A 43 -2.10 49.40 -29.44
C LEU A 43 -1.94 47.88 -29.47
N VAL A 44 -1.84 47.29 -30.67
CA VAL A 44 -1.60 45.85 -30.84
C VAL A 44 -0.24 45.45 -30.28
N ILE A 45 0.80 46.27 -30.50
CA ILE A 45 2.16 46.06 -29.99
C ILE A 45 2.14 46.08 -28.46
N SER A 46 1.59 47.14 -27.83
CA SER A 46 1.51 47.24 -26.38
C SER A 46 0.72 46.09 -25.74
N ALA A 47 -0.32 45.57 -26.41
CA ALA A 47 -1.08 44.42 -25.94
C ALA A 47 -0.26 43.11 -25.88
N GLN A 48 0.89 43.03 -26.55
CA GLN A 48 1.77 41.85 -26.50
C GLN A 48 2.68 41.83 -25.28
N LYS A 49 2.67 42.87 -24.44
CA LYS A 49 3.58 43.04 -23.30
C LYS A 49 3.56 41.84 -22.37
N ASP A 50 2.38 41.39 -21.95
CA ASP A 50 2.26 40.32 -20.96
C ASP A 50 2.74 38.98 -21.52
N PHE A 51 2.43 38.71 -22.80
CA PHE A 51 2.89 37.51 -23.49
C PHE A 51 4.42 37.46 -23.61
N LEU A 52 5.04 38.54 -24.08
CA LEU A 52 6.49 38.60 -24.29
C LEU A 52 7.27 38.62 -22.98
N THR A 53 6.75 39.30 -21.95
CA THR A 53 7.33 39.28 -20.60
C THR A 53 7.22 37.89 -19.97
N GLY A 54 6.09 37.19 -20.16
CA GLY A 54 5.92 35.80 -19.73
C GLY A 54 6.88 34.85 -20.43
N LEU A 55 7.12 35.04 -21.72
CA LEU A 55 8.07 34.26 -22.50
C LEU A 55 9.52 34.47 -22.02
N GLN A 56 9.93 35.72 -21.78
CA GLN A 56 11.24 36.03 -21.19
C GLN A 56 11.40 35.32 -19.84
N SER A 57 10.43 35.47 -18.93
CA SER A 57 10.49 34.83 -17.61
C SER A 57 10.60 33.31 -17.69
N GLY A 58 9.89 32.68 -18.65
CA GLY A 58 9.98 31.25 -18.90
C GLY A 58 11.36 30.81 -19.40
N ILE A 59 11.98 31.59 -20.30
CA ILE A 59 13.34 31.35 -20.80
C ILE A 59 14.36 31.51 -19.67
N ASP A 60 14.30 32.61 -18.91
CA ASP A 60 15.22 32.90 -17.81
C ASP A 60 15.18 31.82 -16.71
N LYS A 61 13.99 31.31 -16.39
CA LYS A 61 13.83 30.19 -15.47
C LYS A 61 14.50 28.93 -16.00
N ARG A 62 14.29 28.58 -17.27
CA ARG A 62 14.91 27.39 -17.88
C ARG A 62 16.42 27.51 -17.93
N VAL A 63 16.96 28.68 -18.27
CA VAL A 63 18.40 28.94 -18.30
C VAL A 63 19.00 28.83 -16.89
N THR A 64 18.35 29.43 -15.89
CA THR A 64 18.78 29.33 -14.49
C THR A 64 18.77 27.87 -14.02
N SER A 65 17.68 27.13 -14.25
CA SER A 65 17.59 25.71 -13.87
C SER A 65 18.61 24.83 -14.60
N ALA A 66 18.87 25.08 -15.88
CA ALA A 66 19.90 24.36 -16.63
C ALA A 66 21.30 24.65 -16.09
N ARG A 67 21.59 25.90 -15.72
CA ARG A 67 22.86 26.31 -15.11
C ARG A 67 23.03 25.68 -13.73
N GLU A 68 22.00 25.69 -12.90
CA GLU A 68 22.03 25.05 -11.58
C GLU A 68 22.24 23.55 -11.69
N LYS A 69 21.56 22.88 -12.62
CA LYS A 69 21.74 21.46 -12.89
C LYS A 69 23.17 21.15 -13.37
N ALA A 70 23.69 21.92 -14.33
CA ALA A 70 25.06 21.76 -14.80
C ALA A 70 26.09 21.98 -13.67
N LEU A 71 25.86 22.94 -12.78
CA LEU A 71 26.73 23.19 -11.63
C LEU A 71 26.66 22.04 -10.61
N ALA A 72 25.46 21.48 -10.38
CA ALA A 72 25.27 20.34 -9.49
C ALA A 72 25.92 19.07 -10.06
N ASP A 73 25.79 18.83 -11.36
CA ASP A 73 26.41 17.69 -12.04
C ASP A 73 27.94 17.84 -12.06
N ALA A 74 28.47 19.06 -12.26
CA ALA A 74 29.91 19.33 -12.16
C ALA A 74 30.45 19.11 -10.73
N LYS A 75 29.69 19.51 -9.70
CA LYS A 75 30.06 19.22 -8.30
C LYS A 75 30.05 17.72 -8.00
N LYS A 76 29.05 16.98 -8.47
CA LYS A 76 29.01 15.52 -8.34
C LYS A 76 30.21 14.86 -9.01
N ALA A 77 30.57 15.30 -10.22
CA ALA A 77 31.73 14.79 -10.92
C ALA A 77 33.06 15.11 -10.19
N ASP A 78 33.19 16.30 -9.61
CA ASP A 78 34.36 16.68 -8.80
C ASP A 78 34.43 15.87 -7.48
N ASP A 79 33.29 15.66 -6.81
CA ASP A 79 33.19 14.85 -5.59
C ASP A 79 33.48 13.37 -5.88
N GLU A 80 33.00 12.83 -7.01
CA GLU A 80 33.31 11.47 -7.48
C GLU A 80 34.79 11.32 -7.87
N ALA A 81 35.38 12.32 -8.51
CA ALA A 81 36.80 12.32 -8.85
C ALA A 81 37.68 12.39 -7.59
N LYS A 82 37.31 13.22 -6.59
CA LYS A 82 37.97 13.29 -5.28
C LYS A 82 37.80 11.99 -4.49
N ALA A 83 36.62 11.38 -4.50
CA ALA A 83 36.38 10.08 -3.87
C ALA A 83 37.18 8.96 -4.56
N GLY A 84 37.31 9.01 -5.89
CA GLY A 84 38.13 8.08 -6.67
C GLY A 84 39.63 8.23 -6.39
N ALA A 85 40.13 9.47 -6.28
CA ALA A 85 41.51 9.75 -5.90
C ALA A 85 41.82 9.36 -4.44
N ALA A 86 40.88 9.61 -3.52
CA ALA A 86 40.99 9.17 -2.12
C ALA A 86 40.96 7.64 -1.99
N ARG A 87 40.13 6.95 -2.77
CA ARG A 87 40.13 5.47 -2.83
C ARG A 87 41.42 4.91 -3.38
N LYS A 88 41.97 5.47 -4.46
CA LYS A 88 43.27 5.03 -5.00
C LYS A 88 44.40 5.26 -3.99
N LYS A 89 44.41 6.39 -3.30
CA LYS A 89 45.40 6.66 -2.25
C LYS A 89 45.24 5.73 -1.04
N ALA A 90 44.01 5.46 -0.61
CA ALA A 90 43.73 4.50 0.45
C ALA A 90 44.08 3.05 0.06
N GLU A 91 43.90 2.67 -1.20
CA GLU A 91 44.27 1.34 -1.72
C GLU A 91 45.79 1.18 -1.84
N GLU A 92 46.50 2.26 -2.22
CA GLU A 92 47.97 2.29 -2.26
C GLU A 92 48.58 2.31 -0.85
N ASP A 93 47.97 3.02 0.10
CA ASP A 93 48.34 3.00 1.52
C ASP A 93 47.98 1.67 2.20
N ALA A 94 46.88 1.00 1.82
CA ALA A 94 46.51 -0.33 2.31
C ALA A 94 47.48 -1.42 1.82
N LYS A 95 47.94 -1.34 0.56
CA LYS A 95 48.98 -2.24 0.04
C LYS A 95 50.32 -2.06 0.76
N LYS A 96 50.68 -0.82 1.12
CA LYS A 96 51.88 -0.55 1.94
C LYS A 96 51.71 -0.96 3.41
N ALA A 97 50.49 -0.95 3.94
CA ALA A 97 50.20 -1.37 5.31
C ALA A 97 50.19 -2.90 5.49
N ASP A 98 49.84 -3.68 4.45
CA ASP A 98 49.80 -5.15 4.54
C ASP A 98 51.19 -5.79 4.68
N GLU A 99 52.23 -5.15 4.11
CA GLU A 99 53.62 -5.59 4.24
C GLU A 99 54.24 -5.30 5.62
N GLY A 100 53.55 -4.55 6.50
CA GLY A 100 54.06 -4.12 7.82
C GLY A 100 53.11 -4.28 9.01
N LYS A 101 51.90 -4.84 8.84
CA LYS A 101 50.95 -5.03 9.96
C LYS A 101 51.54 -5.95 11.04
N PRO A 102 51.71 -5.48 12.28
CA PRO A 102 52.13 -6.32 13.40
C PRO A 102 51.14 -7.47 13.62
N GLU A 103 51.61 -8.63 14.09
CA GLU A 103 50.74 -9.82 14.27
C GLU A 103 49.51 -9.57 15.15
N TRP A 104 49.61 -8.70 16.17
CA TRP A 104 48.50 -8.34 17.03
C TRP A 104 47.33 -7.68 16.28
N GLN A 105 47.60 -6.99 15.17
CA GLN A 105 46.59 -6.30 14.37
C GLN A 105 45.89 -7.26 13.40
N LYS A 106 46.62 -8.24 12.84
CA LYS A 106 46.04 -9.34 12.05
C LYS A 106 45.14 -10.24 12.91
N GLU A 107 45.54 -10.49 14.15
CA GLU A 107 44.74 -11.24 15.12
C GLU A 107 43.45 -10.49 15.52
N MET A 108 43.50 -9.17 15.66
CA MET A 108 42.31 -8.35 15.93
C MET A 108 41.34 -8.32 14.75
N ASP A 109 41.83 -8.15 13.52
CA ASP A 109 41.01 -8.20 12.31
C ASP A 109 40.30 -9.57 12.18
N LYS A 110 41.02 -10.66 12.44
CA LYS A 110 40.48 -12.03 12.44
C LYS A 110 39.41 -12.24 13.53
N ARG A 111 39.63 -11.73 14.74
CA ARG A 111 38.62 -11.78 15.83
C ARG A 111 37.37 -11.00 15.48
N PHE A 112 37.50 -9.85 14.84
CA PHE A 112 36.37 -9.03 14.44
C PHE A 112 35.51 -9.72 13.37
N GLU A 113 36.16 -10.34 12.36
CA GLU A 113 35.45 -11.14 11.37
C GLU A 113 34.73 -12.35 11.98
N GLU A 114 35.37 -13.06 12.92
CA GLU A 114 34.76 -14.20 13.60
C GLU A 114 33.57 -13.75 14.48
N TYR A 115 33.69 -12.62 15.17
CA TYR A 115 32.60 -12.04 15.96
C TYR A 115 31.41 -11.66 15.07
N SER A 116 31.68 -10.99 13.94
CA SER A 116 30.66 -10.57 12.99
C SER A 116 29.92 -11.78 12.40
N LYS A 117 30.64 -12.85 12.07
CA LYS A 117 30.03 -14.11 11.61
C LYS A 117 29.13 -14.74 12.69
N LYS A 118 29.60 -14.80 13.93
CA LYS A 118 28.82 -15.32 15.07
C LYS A 118 27.58 -14.47 15.35
N GLU A 119 27.64 -13.16 15.15
CA GLU A 119 26.48 -12.28 15.31
C GLU A 119 25.41 -12.57 14.24
N ILE A 120 25.81 -12.69 12.98
CA ILE A 120 24.92 -13.06 11.87
C ILE A 120 24.31 -14.45 12.11
N GLU A 121 25.07 -15.42 12.61
CA GLU A 121 24.55 -16.76 12.95
C GLU A 121 23.55 -16.71 14.11
N ARG A 122 23.85 -15.98 15.19
CA ARG A 122 22.91 -15.80 16.30
C ARG A 122 21.63 -15.11 15.87
N GLU A 123 21.71 -14.12 15.00
CA GLU A 123 20.52 -13.43 14.47
C GLU A 123 19.66 -14.38 13.63
N LYS A 124 20.28 -15.23 12.80
CA LYS A 124 19.57 -16.30 12.07
C LYS A 124 18.90 -17.29 13.01
N GLU A 125 19.60 -17.75 14.05
CA GLU A 125 19.04 -18.68 15.04
C GLU A 125 17.90 -18.05 15.83
N PHE A 126 18.02 -16.78 16.21
CA PHE A 126 16.99 -16.04 16.91
C PHE A 126 15.72 -15.89 16.07
N ASN A 127 15.87 -15.50 14.79
CA ASN A 127 14.74 -15.40 13.88
C ASN A 127 14.07 -16.75 13.64
N ALA A 128 14.84 -17.82 13.44
CA ALA A 128 14.30 -19.17 13.29
C ALA A 128 13.56 -19.65 14.56
N LEU A 129 14.04 -19.29 15.75
CA LEU A 129 13.38 -19.61 17.00
C LEU A 129 12.07 -18.82 17.17
N LYS A 130 12.06 -17.55 16.79
CA LYS A 130 10.89 -16.69 16.82
C LYS A 130 9.77 -17.22 15.91
N GLU A 131 10.12 -17.63 14.68
CA GLU A 131 9.16 -18.26 13.75
C GLU A 131 8.53 -19.53 14.34
N LYS A 132 9.34 -20.38 14.99
CA LYS A 132 8.84 -21.59 15.67
C LYS A 132 7.92 -21.24 16.85
N TYR A 133 8.24 -20.20 17.60
CA TYR A 133 7.41 -19.76 18.71
C TYR A 133 6.05 -19.25 18.22
N ASP A 134 6.04 -18.38 17.21
CA ASP A 134 4.81 -17.83 16.63
C ASP A 134 3.93 -18.94 16.02
N ALA A 135 4.54 -19.97 15.42
CA ALA A 135 3.82 -21.15 14.92
C ALA A 135 3.19 -21.97 16.06
N LEU A 136 3.94 -22.22 17.14
CA LEU A 136 3.42 -22.95 18.31
C LEU A 136 2.31 -22.18 19.04
N GLU A 137 2.38 -20.86 19.09
CA GLU A 137 1.32 -20.03 19.68
C GLU A 137 0.02 -20.10 18.86
N LYS A 138 0.13 -20.09 17.53
CA LYS A 138 -1.01 -20.34 16.62
C LYS A 138 -1.58 -21.74 16.81
N GLU A 139 -0.74 -22.77 16.87
CA GLU A 139 -1.21 -24.15 17.06
C GLU A 139 -1.92 -24.33 18.42
N LYS A 140 -1.40 -23.72 19.49
CA LYS A 140 -2.04 -23.75 20.81
C LYS A 140 -3.39 -23.05 20.81
N THR A 141 -3.51 -21.89 20.17
CA THR A 141 -4.77 -21.15 20.10
C THR A 141 -5.82 -21.91 19.27
N GLU A 142 -5.43 -22.50 18.14
CA GLU A 142 -6.30 -23.35 17.31
C GLU A 142 -6.76 -24.62 18.05
N THR A 143 -5.85 -25.29 18.77
CA THR A 143 -6.16 -26.49 19.55
C THR A 143 -7.12 -26.17 20.70
N SER A 144 -6.86 -25.07 21.43
CA SER A 144 -7.73 -24.61 22.51
C SER A 144 -9.14 -24.27 22.00
N ARG A 145 -9.22 -23.55 20.88
CA ARG A 145 -10.47 -23.23 20.19
C ARG A 145 -11.24 -24.49 19.79
N THR A 146 -10.54 -25.45 19.17
CA THR A 146 -11.14 -26.73 18.74
C THR A 146 -11.71 -27.51 19.93
N ASN A 147 -10.96 -27.60 21.04
CA ASN A 147 -11.41 -28.26 22.26
C ASN A 147 -12.64 -27.55 22.87
N THR A 148 -12.69 -26.23 22.81
CA THR A 148 -13.84 -25.43 23.29
C THR A 148 -15.09 -25.72 22.47
N ILE A 149 -14.98 -25.70 21.14
CA ILE A 149 -16.09 -26.01 20.23
C ILE A 149 -16.58 -27.45 20.45
N LEU A 150 -15.66 -28.41 20.56
CA LEU A 150 -16.00 -29.83 20.78
C LEU A 150 -16.72 -30.02 22.12
N SER A 151 -16.22 -29.42 23.20
CA SER A 151 -16.81 -29.56 24.53
C SER A 151 -18.23 -29.00 24.56
N LYS A 152 -18.42 -27.80 23.99
CA LYS A 152 -19.73 -27.14 23.90
C LYS A 152 -20.72 -27.86 23.01
N ALA A 153 -20.27 -28.38 21.87
CA ALA A 153 -21.13 -29.16 20.98
C ALA A 153 -21.65 -30.43 21.68
N LYS A 154 -20.78 -31.11 22.45
CA LYS A 154 -21.18 -32.26 23.26
C LYS A 154 -22.15 -31.88 24.38
N GLU A 155 -21.88 -30.78 25.09
CA GLU A 155 -22.76 -30.25 26.15
C GLU A 155 -24.17 -29.93 25.62
N LEU A 156 -24.26 -29.37 24.41
CA LEU A 156 -25.53 -29.06 23.74
C LEU A 156 -26.23 -30.30 23.13
N GLY A 157 -25.63 -31.49 23.24
CA GLY A 157 -26.18 -32.74 22.74
C GLY A 157 -26.12 -32.89 21.21
N ILE A 158 -25.17 -32.21 20.56
CA ILE A 158 -24.96 -32.36 19.11
C ILE A 158 -24.34 -33.74 18.84
N PRO A 159 -24.91 -34.56 17.93
CA PRO A 159 -24.38 -35.88 17.62
C PRO A 159 -22.97 -35.84 16.99
N ASP A 160 -22.19 -36.90 17.22
CA ASP A 160 -20.81 -37.02 16.74
C ASP A 160 -20.66 -36.89 15.21
N TRP A 161 -21.65 -37.33 14.43
CA TRP A 161 -21.60 -37.19 12.97
C TRP A 161 -21.61 -35.71 12.56
N ARG A 162 -22.38 -34.86 13.26
CA ARG A 162 -22.45 -33.42 12.98
C ARG A 162 -21.22 -32.68 13.49
N ILE A 163 -20.64 -33.15 14.60
CA ILE A 163 -19.37 -32.64 15.12
C ILE A 163 -18.24 -32.94 14.11
N LYS A 164 -18.20 -34.17 13.56
CA LYS A 164 -17.17 -34.59 12.58
C LYS A 164 -17.30 -33.86 11.23
N GLU A 165 -18.51 -33.49 10.82
CA GLU A 165 -18.74 -32.65 9.64
C GLU A 165 -18.15 -31.24 9.79
N GLY A 166 -18.00 -30.78 11.05
CA GLY A 166 -17.42 -29.48 11.37
C GLY A 166 -18.44 -28.34 11.33
N PHE A 167 -18.10 -27.24 11.99
CA PHE A 167 -18.96 -26.06 12.06
C PHE A 167 -18.33 -24.92 11.27
N ALA A 168 -19.14 -24.20 10.49
CA ALA A 168 -18.68 -23.02 9.75
C ALA A 168 -18.61 -21.81 10.69
N ILE A 169 -17.65 -21.84 11.62
CA ILE A 169 -17.40 -20.78 12.59
C ILE A 169 -16.08 -20.09 12.23
N SER A 170 -16.12 -18.76 12.05
CA SER A 170 -14.93 -17.96 11.70
C SER A 170 -13.80 -18.10 12.73
N ALA A 171 -12.54 -18.03 12.29
CA ALA A 171 -11.36 -18.23 13.15
C ALA A 171 -11.18 -17.16 14.24
N ASP A 172 -11.77 -15.98 14.05
CA ASP A 172 -11.79 -14.84 14.99
C ASP A 172 -13.04 -14.81 15.88
N ALA A 173 -14.01 -15.70 15.66
CA ALA A 173 -15.26 -15.68 16.43
C ALA A 173 -14.99 -15.96 17.90
N ASP A 174 -15.53 -15.10 18.77
CA ASP A 174 -15.41 -15.22 20.21
C ASP A 174 -16.31 -16.33 20.79
N GLU A 175 -16.18 -16.53 22.09
CA GLU A 175 -16.90 -17.57 22.81
C GLU A 175 -18.44 -17.42 22.75
N THR A 176 -18.94 -16.18 22.67
CA THR A 176 -20.38 -15.89 22.59
C THR A 176 -20.95 -16.25 21.23
N VAL A 177 -20.20 -15.96 20.15
CA VAL A 177 -20.56 -16.31 18.77
C VAL A 177 -20.52 -17.83 18.59
N ILE A 178 -19.48 -18.51 19.13
CA ILE A 178 -19.40 -19.98 19.14
C ILE A 178 -20.63 -20.58 19.82
N ASN A 179 -20.98 -20.09 21.02
CA ASN A 179 -22.15 -20.55 21.77
C ASN A 179 -23.45 -20.38 20.99
N SER A 180 -23.68 -19.18 20.45
CA SER A 180 -24.89 -18.86 19.69
C SER A 180 -25.05 -19.76 18.45
N HIS A 181 -23.96 -19.96 17.71
CA HIS A 181 -23.96 -20.82 16.54
C HIS A 181 -24.27 -22.28 16.89
N LEU A 182 -23.58 -22.85 17.89
CA LEU A 182 -23.80 -24.23 18.30
C LEU A 182 -25.20 -24.44 18.88
N THR A 183 -25.74 -23.47 19.62
CA THR A 183 -27.12 -23.52 20.15
C THR A 183 -28.14 -23.55 19.02
N THR A 184 -27.92 -22.76 17.98
CA THR A 184 -28.76 -22.77 16.77
C THR A 184 -28.71 -24.13 16.08
N VAL A 185 -27.51 -24.70 15.91
CA VAL A 185 -27.34 -26.04 15.31
C VAL A 185 -28.06 -27.11 16.14
N ALA A 186 -27.88 -27.10 17.47
CA ALA A 186 -28.55 -28.05 18.36
C ALA A 186 -30.08 -27.93 18.31
N THR A 187 -30.59 -26.69 18.22
CA THR A 187 -32.03 -26.42 18.10
C THR A 187 -32.57 -26.96 16.78
N ASN A 188 -31.90 -26.67 15.67
CA ASN A 188 -32.30 -27.14 14.34
C ASN A 188 -32.32 -28.67 14.26
N LEU A 189 -31.34 -29.34 14.88
CA LEU A 189 -31.31 -30.80 14.95
C LEU A 189 -32.48 -31.36 15.77
N LYS A 190 -32.82 -30.74 16.90
CA LYS A 190 -33.99 -31.13 17.69
C LYS A 190 -35.26 -30.93 16.86
N THR A 191 -35.46 -29.77 16.24
CA THR A 191 -36.64 -29.49 15.41
C THR A 191 -36.76 -30.42 14.20
N ALA A 192 -35.65 -30.74 13.54
CA ALA A 192 -35.63 -31.67 12.41
C ALA A 192 -35.90 -33.13 12.81
N ASN A 193 -35.53 -33.50 14.05
CA ASN A 193 -35.73 -34.84 14.61
C ASN A 193 -37.04 -34.98 15.40
N LEU A 194 -37.77 -33.88 15.65
CA LEU A 194 -39.17 -33.95 16.03
C LEU A 194 -39.95 -34.42 14.80
N PRO A 195 -40.86 -35.42 14.94
CA PRO A 195 -41.78 -35.73 13.86
C PRO A 195 -42.50 -34.43 13.53
N SER A 196 -42.35 -33.93 12.29
CA SER A 196 -43.07 -32.76 11.82
C SER A 196 -44.51 -32.96 12.23
N ASN A 197 -44.98 -32.16 13.19
CA ASN A 197 -46.30 -32.33 13.76
C ASN A 197 -47.26 -32.39 12.58
N ARG A 198 -47.95 -33.53 12.43
CA ARG A 198 -49.03 -33.72 11.46
C ARG A 198 -50.15 -32.77 11.88
N MET A 199 -49.99 -31.48 11.61
CA MET A 199 -51.09 -30.58 11.29
C MET A 199 -51.58 -30.97 9.89
N GLY A 200 -52.03 -32.22 9.77
CA GLY A 200 -53.04 -32.56 8.80
C GLY A 200 -54.26 -31.81 9.26
N HIS A 201 -54.58 -30.76 8.53
CA HIS A 201 -55.87 -30.09 8.58
C HIS A 201 -56.99 -31.13 8.71
N ILE A 202 -57.60 -31.22 9.90
CA ILE A 202 -58.98 -31.67 10.01
C ILE A 202 -59.75 -30.40 10.34
N LEU A 203 -60.19 -29.76 9.28
CA LEU A 203 -61.42 -28.98 9.31
C LEU A 203 -62.52 -29.97 9.72
N ASP A 204 -63.07 -29.87 10.92
CA ASP A 204 -64.52 -30.06 11.08
C ASP A 204 -64.97 -29.52 12.45
N ASP A 205 -66.09 -28.81 12.41
CA ASP A 205 -66.67 -28.08 13.53
C ASP A 205 -67.36 -29.04 14.51
N GLY A 206 -67.08 -28.88 15.81
CA GLY A 206 -68.05 -29.21 16.87
C GLY A 206 -67.78 -30.46 17.73
N LYS A 207 -67.06 -30.21 18.83
CA LYS A 207 -66.90 -31.03 20.06
C LYS A 207 -66.11 -32.34 19.94
N PRO A 208 -65.13 -32.55 20.85
CA PRO A 208 -64.41 -33.82 20.93
C PRO A 208 -65.36 -34.96 21.27
N SER A 209 -65.18 -36.11 20.60
CA SER A 209 -65.97 -37.32 20.87
C SER A 209 -65.64 -37.89 22.26
N LYS A 210 -66.56 -38.68 22.84
CA LYS A 210 -66.33 -39.32 24.14
C LYS A 210 -65.08 -40.21 24.17
N GLU A 211 -64.72 -40.79 23.04
CA GLU A 211 -63.50 -41.60 22.90
C GLU A 211 -62.24 -40.75 23.04
N GLN A 212 -62.21 -39.57 22.41
CA GLN A 212 -61.09 -38.62 22.52
C GLN A 212 -60.90 -38.10 23.95
N ILE A 213 -61.99 -37.90 24.70
CA ILE A 213 -61.91 -37.50 26.11
C ILE A 213 -61.40 -38.66 26.98
N SER A 214 -61.80 -39.89 26.68
CA SER A 214 -61.34 -41.11 27.37
C SER A 214 -59.84 -41.34 27.17
N ASP A 215 -59.36 -41.14 25.94
CA ASP A 215 -57.95 -41.33 25.60
C ASP A 215 -57.06 -40.28 26.27
N ILE A 216 -57.54 -39.03 26.36
CA ILE A 216 -56.86 -37.97 27.11
C ILE A 216 -56.82 -38.29 28.60
N ALA A 217 -57.94 -38.74 29.20
CA ALA A 217 -57.99 -39.09 30.62
C ALA A 217 -57.08 -40.28 30.97
N ASN A 218 -57.01 -41.29 30.11
CA ASN A 218 -56.13 -42.44 30.30
C ASN A 218 -54.64 -42.08 30.13
N SER A 219 -54.32 -41.07 29.31
CA SER A 219 -52.95 -40.57 29.15
C SER A 219 -52.43 -39.76 30.35
N LEU A 220 -53.30 -39.38 31.29
CA LEU A 220 -52.98 -38.56 32.48
C LEU A 220 -52.82 -39.37 33.78
N ILE A 221 -53.05 -40.70 33.75
CA ILE A 221 -52.98 -41.59 34.94
C ILE A 221 -51.71 -42.47 34.96
N HIS A 222 -50.71 -42.20 34.10
CA HIS A 222 -49.37 -42.81 34.23
C HIS A 222 -48.27 -41.77 34.39
#